data_AF-A0A174XFP6-F1
#
_entry.id   AF-A0A174XFP6-F1
#
_cell.length_a   1.000
_cell.length_b   1.000
_cell.length_c   1.000
_cell.angle_alpha   90.00
_cell.angle_beta   90.00
_cell.angle_gamma   90.00
#
_symmetry.space_group_name_H-M   'P 1'
#
loop_
_entity.id
_entity.type
_entity.pdbx_description
1 polymer ?
#
loop_
_entity_poly.entity_id
_entity_poly.type
_entity_poly.pdbx_seq_one_letter_code
_entity_poly.pdbx_strand_id
1 'polypeptide(L)'
;MKYTFSIHGVPYGSQSWGDISDSEYLKSFYNSVSASNVPTQMIVDIRYSGNTVCSYYHYLLLSNVDDFESRPGSYFGMTICFEGVYCSDFVELYKLLDACFKKVALNTVLIKSGERYKYALSDFDSANNIAALKRVDGVIRKNIPLFEHNLVAFPENFAPKHREDSWIEKWSIDDVGNKTFVNILLRDSMASISPFYPVSYKKVEILQGDNRTKDNKIKALESDNGNLQSENEGLRTRISDQEKDIETKGATIKHQNVVITEHKGTIATLESERIKLGKALKETRHQIEVLKEELKQAQNNRDDETLQKCLSALKTIAHKRAQTDQLIDSISPRLKKAEENIEHIDNQLNKKRAFKLTSHNLLLGGLVIVAIIAIAGIVLPTKSPDMGGLSFNTVTTSDVQGMINESLKPINRTLDDINRKVDNINTKDYFGSELYGDNPFDYDGDEISFIDIKDGGSTVTKGATYKLTAKKGNVDNRQTLTTGGGAFIVKLPNGSEEQLESNDNGITASLYVRPEWSSFTIIYRYNNKEKSRKITVVAP
;
A
#
# COMPACT_ATOMS: atom_id res chain seq x y z
N MET A 1 -20.57 -44.23 58.55
CA MET A 1 -19.85 -43.44 57.51
C MET A 1 -18.37 -43.85 57.47
N LYS A 2 -17.85 -44.28 56.31
CA LYS A 2 -16.41 -44.55 56.11
C LYS A 2 -15.80 -43.41 55.30
N TYR A 3 -14.82 -42.73 55.89
CA TYR A 3 -14.14 -41.60 55.27
C TYR A 3 -12.65 -41.60 55.61
N THR A 4 -11.85 -40.96 54.76
CA THR A 4 -10.43 -40.69 55.03
C THR A 4 -10.14 -39.20 54.91
N PHE A 5 -9.09 -38.74 55.60
CA PHE A 5 -8.60 -37.37 55.52
C PHE A 5 -7.08 -37.35 55.34
N SER A 6 -6.61 -36.51 54.43
CA SER A 6 -5.19 -36.31 54.19
C SER A 6 -4.85 -34.84 53.92
N ILE A 7 -3.61 -34.49 54.24
CA ILE A 7 -2.97 -33.21 53.94
C ILE A 7 -1.87 -33.50 52.93
N HIS A 8 -1.76 -32.71 51.87
CA HIS A 8 -0.77 -32.91 50.82
C HIS A 8 -0.27 -31.57 50.27
N GLY A 9 0.92 -31.55 49.70
CA GLY A 9 1.51 -30.33 49.17
C GLY A 9 3.00 -30.45 48.91
N VAL A 10 3.67 -29.30 48.83
CA VAL A 10 5.10 -29.21 48.48
C VAL A 10 5.87 -28.33 49.47
N PRO A 11 6.02 -28.74 50.74
CA PRO A 11 6.87 -28.02 51.70
C PRO A 11 8.34 -28.06 51.29
N TYR A 12 8.81 -29.23 50.83
CA TYR A 12 10.11 -29.44 50.19
C TYR A 12 10.03 -30.75 49.38
N GLY A 13 9.69 -30.64 48.10
CA GLY A 13 9.25 -31.79 47.31
C GLY A 13 7.82 -32.24 47.66
N SER A 14 7.23 -33.10 46.82
CA SER A 14 5.83 -33.54 46.99
C SER A 14 5.70 -34.50 48.17
N GLN A 15 4.84 -34.13 49.13
CA GLN A 15 4.63 -34.86 50.37
C GLN A 15 3.14 -34.94 50.73
N SER A 16 2.78 -35.94 51.52
CA SER A 16 1.41 -36.17 52.00
C SER A 16 1.41 -36.82 53.39
N TRP A 17 0.42 -36.50 54.21
CA TRP A 17 0.25 -37.00 55.57
C TRP A 17 -1.22 -37.33 55.87
N GLY A 18 -1.47 -38.36 56.67
CA GLY A 18 -2.82 -38.82 57.04
C GLY A 18 -3.23 -40.12 56.33
N ASP A 19 -4.53 -40.31 56.17
CA ASP A 19 -5.11 -41.53 55.59
C ASP A 19 -5.06 -41.45 54.05
N ILE A 20 -3.93 -41.84 53.47
CA ILE A 20 -3.65 -41.70 52.04
C ILE A 20 -4.07 -42.99 51.30
N SER A 21 -5.14 -42.92 50.52
CA SER A 21 -5.59 -44.05 49.68
C SER A 21 -5.05 -44.02 48.24
N ASP A 22 -4.65 -42.84 47.73
CA ASP A 22 -4.18 -42.68 46.34
C ASP A 22 -3.09 -41.59 46.25
N SER A 23 -1.88 -41.89 46.73
CA SER A 23 -0.78 -40.93 46.82
C SER A 23 -0.32 -40.42 45.45
N GLU A 24 -0.36 -41.27 44.42
CA GLU A 24 0.03 -40.90 43.06
C GLU A 24 -0.98 -39.94 42.44
N TYR A 25 -2.28 -40.15 42.69
CA TYR A 25 -3.29 -39.19 42.28
C TYR A 25 -3.08 -37.81 42.92
N LEU A 26 -2.80 -37.75 44.23
CA LEU A 26 -2.56 -36.47 44.91
C LEU A 26 -1.34 -35.71 44.35
N LYS A 27 -0.33 -36.40 43.81
CA LYS A 27 0.82 -35.75 43.14
C LYS A 27 0.42 -35.04 41.85
N SER A 28 -0.64 -35.48 41.16
CA SER A 28 -1.09 -34.84 39.91
C SER A 28 -1.44 -33.36 40.08
N PHE A 29 -1.87 -32.94 41.27
CA PHE A 29 -2.15 -31.54 41.58
C PHE A 29 -0.93 -30.63 41.51
N TYR A 30 0.28 -31.15 41.71
CA TYR A 30 1.51 -30.37 41.55
C TYR A 30 1.67 -29.84 40.12
N ASN A 31 1.31 -30.64 39.12
CA ASN A 31 1.38 -30.23 37.72
C ASN A 31 0.29 -29.22 37.35
N SER A 32 -0.74 -29.06 38.18
CA SER A 32 -1.84 -28.11 37.96
C SER A 32 -1.57 -26.69 38.49
N VAL A 33 -0.48 -26.51 39.24
CA VAL A 33 -0.09 -25.24 39.89
C VAL A 33 0.11 -24.11 38.88
N SER A 34 0.64 -24.41 37.70
CA SER A 34 0.89 -23.41 36.64
C SER A 34 -0.35 -23.03 35.82
N ALA A 35 -1.45 -23.78 35.95
CA ALA A 35 -2.64 -23.62 35.11
C ALA A 35 -3.80 -22.87 35.78
N SER A 36 -3.73 -22.63 37.10
CA SER A 36 -4.81 -21.99 37.85
C SER A 36 -4.50 -20.56 38.24
N ASN A 37 -5.29 -19.62 37.72
CA ASN A 37 -5.26 -18.21 38.11
C ASN A 37 -6.17 -17.91 39.33
N VAL A 38 -6.69 -18.95 39.98
CA VAL A 38 -7.67 -18.81 41.07
C VAL A 38 -6.97 -19.03 42.41
N PRO A 39 -7.11 -18.10 43.39
CA PRO A 39 -6.43 -18.21 44.68
C PRO A 39 -6.70 -19.52 45.40
N THR A 40 -7.95 -19.97 45.44
CA THR A 40 -8.37 -21.16 46.16
C THR A 40 -9.56 -21.80 45.44
N GLN A 41 -9.58 -23.13 45.37
CA GLN A 41 -10.69 -23.89 44.83
C GLN A 41 -10.86 -25.21 45.57
N MET A 42 -12.07 -25.77 45.53
CA MET A 42 -12.33 -27.16 45.87
C MET A 42 -12.62 -27.96 44.60
N ILE A 43 -11.80 -28.97 44.33
CA ILE A 43 -12.09 -29.94 43.28
C ILE A 43 -12.89 -31.07 43.90
N VAL A 44 -14.10 -31.30 43.38
CA VAL A 44 -14.90 -32.48 43.71
C VAL A 44 -14.66 -33.49 42.61
N ASP A 45 -14.16 -34.66 42.97
CA ASP A 45 -13.82 -35.72 42.03
C ASP A 45 -14.41 -37.05 42.49
N ILE A 46 -15.15 -37.71 41.62
CA ILE A 46 -15.78 -38.99 41.89
C ILE A 46 -15.07 -40.02 41.02
N ARG A 47 -14.49 -41.03 41.63
CA ARG A 47 -13.66 -42.02 40.94
C ARG A 47 -13.65 -43.35 41.66
N TYR A 48 -13.12 -44.37 41.00
CA TYR A 48 -12.84 -45.64 41.65
C TYR A 48 -11.59 -45.54 42.51
N SER A 49 -11.68 -46.05 43.75
CA SER A 49 -10.55 -46.41 44.59
C SER A 49 -10.62 -47.92 44.83
N GLY A 50 -9.77 -48.67 44.12
CA GLY A 50 -9.98 -50.11 43.95
C GLY A 50 -11.33 -50.39 43.29
N ASN A 51 -12.19 -51.17 43.95
CA ASN A 51 -13.52 -51.53 43.44
C ASN A 51 -14.66 -50.65 44.00
N THR A 52 -14.33 -49.64 44.79
CA THR A 52 -15.33 -48.78 45.44
C THR A 52 -15.37 -47.43 44.75
N VAL A 53 -16.58 -46.94 44.46
CA VAL A 53 -16.76 -45.55 44.02
C VAL A 53 -16.61 -44.64 45.23
N CYS A 54 -15.71 -43.66 45.12
CA CYS A 54 -15.41 -42.71 46.18
C CYS A 54 -15.60 -41.29 45.66
N SER A 55 -16.07 -40.40 46.53
CA SER A 55 -16.06 -38.96 46.26
C SER A 55 -14.96 -38.28 47.06
N TYR A 56 -14.12 -37.53 46.36
CA TYR A 56 -13.00 -36.78 46.88
C TYR A 56 -13.30 -35.29 46.84
N TYR A 57 -12.93 -34.58 47.90
CA TYR A 57 -13.09 -33.14 48.06
C TYR A 57 -11.73 -32.55 48.36
N HIS A 58 -11.08 -32.03 47.33
CA HIS A 58 -9.74 -31.48 47.40
C HIS A 58 -9.83 -29.97 47.56
N TYR A 59 -9.65 -29.46 48.78
CA TYR A 59 -9.43 -28.04 48.99
C TYR A 59 -7.99 -27.70 48.63
N LEU A 60 -7.79 -26.85 47.62
CA LEU A 60 -6.50 -26.55 47.02
C LEU A 60 -6.20 -25.05 47.04
N LEU A 61 -5.02 -24.71 47.54
CA LEU A 61 -4.36 -23.42 47.42
C LEU A 61 -3.24 -23.57 46.38
N LEU A 62 -3.53 -23.24 45.12
CA LEU A 62 -2.64 -23.51 43.98
C LEU A 62 -1.78 -22.31 43.57
N SER A 63 -2.16 -21.08 43.93
CA SER A 63 -1.42 -19.88 43.53
C SER A 63 -0.77 -19.20 44.73
N ASN A 64 0.35 -18.51 44.49
CA ASN A 64 1.06 -17.72 45.51
C ASN A 64 1.52 -18.53 46.74
N VAL A 65 1.86 -19.80 46.57
CA VAL A 65 2.47 -20.63 47.61
C VAL A 65 3.95 -20.86 47.32
N ASP A 66 4.78 -20.54 48.30
CA ASP A 66 6.20 -20.81 48.33
C ASP A 66 6.49 -22.01 49.23
N ASP A 67 7.49 -22.80 48.83
CA ASP A 67 8.00 -23.87 49.67
C ASP A 67 8.73 -23.34 50.92
N PHE A 68 9.27 -24.23 51.74
CA PHE A 68 9.98 -23.88 52.97
C PHE A 68 11.23 -23.01 52.73
N GLU A 69 11.90 -23.18 51.58
CA GLU A 69 13.07 -22.39 51.17
C GLU A 69 12.68 -21.08 50.44
N SER A 70 11.38 -20.80 50.33
CA SER A 70 10.82 -19.64 49.60
C SER A 70 10.88 -19.77 48.07
N ARG A 71 10.98 -21.00 47.55
CA ARG A 71 10.87 -21.25 46.11
C ARG A 71 9.41 -21.17 45.67
N PRO A 72 9.09 -20.37 44.64
CA PRO A 72 7.73 -20.27 44.12
C PRO A 72 7.32 -21.53 43.36
N GLY A 73 6.01 -21.75 43.28
CA GLY A 73 5.41 -22.87 42.54
C GLY A 73 5.06 -24.07 43.42
N SER A 74 4.90 -23.85 44.73
CA SER A 74 4.36 -24.84 45.64
C SER A 74 2.82 -24.81 45.63
N TYR A 75 2.19 -25.73 46.37
CA TYR A 75 0.76 -25.74 46.65
C TYR A 75 0.48 -26.40 47.99
N PHE A 76 -0.69 -26.10 48.55
CA PHE A 76 -1.22 -26.78 49.74
C PHE A 76 -2.60 -27.37 49.46
N GLY A 77 -2.83 -28.58 49.95
CA GLY A 77 -4.06 -29.34 49.74
C GLY A 77 -4.54 -30.05 51.00
N MET A 78 -5.86 -30.09 51.17
CA MET A 78 -6.56 -30.94 52.13
C MET A 78 -7.59 -31.76 51.38
N THR A 79 -7.62 -33.08 51.60
CA THR A 79 -8.52 -33.99 50.90
C THR A 79 -9.36 -34.78 51.89
N ILE A 80 -10.67 -34.73 51.71
CA ILE A 80 -11.62 -35.65 52.34
C ILE A 80 -12.10 -36.63 51.27
N CYS A 81 -12.17 -37.92 51.61
CA CYS A 81 -12.75 -38.94 50.75
C CYS A 81 -13.87 -39.67 51.47
N PHE A 82 -15.04 -39.79 50.83
CA PHE A 82 -16.14 -40.62 51.31
C PHE A 82 -16.31 -41.85 50.41
N GLU A 83 -16.39 -43.03 51.02
CA GLU A 83 -16.60 -44.29 50.30
C GLU A 83 -18.09 -44.55 50.05
N GLY A 84 -18.46 -44.81 48.79
CA GLY A 84 -19.80 -45.22 48.38
C GLY A 84 -20.88 -44.12 48.41
N VAL A 85 -20.53 -42.92 48.85
CA VAL A 85 -21.44 -41.78 48.99
C VAL A 85 -20.77 -40.47 48.58
N TYR A 86 -21.57 -39.43 48.35
CA TYR A 86 -21.11 -38.05 48.18
C TYR A 86 -21.86 -37.10 49.11
N CYS A 87 -21.25 -35.98 49.48
CA CYS A 87 -21.87 -34.92 50.26
C CYS A 87 -22.70 -34.03 49.34
N SER A 88 -23.99 -33.86 49.62
CA SER A 88 -24.86 -32.95 48.89
C SER A 88 -24.72 -31.48 49.31
N ASP A 89 -24.15 -31.21 50.49
CA ASP A 89 -23.90 -29.86 50.97
C ASP A 89 -22.44 -29.43 50.70
N PHE A 90 -22.17 -29.12 49.44
CA PHE A 90 -20.86 -28.68 48.97
C PHE A 90 -20.43 -27.34 49.59
N VAL A 91 -21.40 -26.49 49.93
CA VAL A 91 -21.13 -25.15 50.47
C VAL A 91 -20.61 -25.26 51.90
N GLU A 92 -21.30 -26.00 52.77
CA GLU A 92 -20.85 -26.17 54.15
C GLU A 92 -19.57 -27.01 54.24
N LEU A 93 -19.39 -28.00 53.35
CA LEU A 93 -18.14 -28.76 53.30
C LEU A 93 -16.95 -27.90 52.87
N TYR A 94 -17.14 -27.03 51.88
CA TYR A 94 -16.12 -26.03 51.50
C TYR A 94 -15.82 -25.08 52.66
N LYS A 95 -16.85 -24.55 53.34
CA LYS A 95 -16.69 -23.66 54.50
C LYS A 95 -15.93 -24.33 55.64
N LEU A 96 -16.15 -25.61 55.91
CA LEU A 96 -15.38 -26.36 56.90
C LEU A 96 -13.89 -26.39 56.53
N LEU A 97 -13.57 -26.77 55.29
CA LEU A 97 -12.20 -26.85 54.80
C LEU A 97 -11.52 -25.47 54.80
N ASP A 98 -12.20 -24.44 54.29
CA ASP A 98 -11.71 -23.06 54.27
C ASP A 98 -11.49 -22.49 55.69
N ALA A 99 -12.43 -22.75 56.62
CA ALA A 99 -12.28 -22.34 58.00
C ALA A 99 -11.12 -23.08 58.70
N CYS A 100 -10.96 -24.37 58.44
CA CYS A 100 -9.84 -25.16 58.95
C CYS A 100 -8.50 -24.62 58.42
N PHE A 101 -8.44 -24.28 57.12
CA PHE A 101 -7.27 -23.62 56.55
C PHE A 101 -6.99 -22.28 57.25
N LYS A 102 -7.94 -21.36 57.25
CA LYS A 102 -7.76 -19.98 57.74
C LYS A 102 -7.48 -19.90 59.24
N LYS A 103 -8.09 -20.77 60.05
CA LYS A 103 -8.02 -20.70 61.52
C LYS A 103 -7.00 -21.63 62.15
N VAL A 104 -6.58 -22.69 61.44
CA VAL A 104 -5.72 -23.74 61.99
C VAL A 104 -4.47 -23.93 61.16
N ALA A 105 -4.59 -24.23 59.87
CA ALA A 105 -3.43 -24.49 59.02
C ALA A 105 -2.59 -23.23 58.81
N LEU A 106 -3.23 -22.06 58.74
CA LEU A 106 -2.56 -20.78 58.71
C LEU A 106 -1.88 -20.51 60.07
N ASN A 107 -0.65 -20.05 60.01
CA ASN A 107 0.31 -19.88 61.11
C ASN A 107 0.79 -21.17 61.79
N THR A 108 0.43 -22.35 61.28
CA THR A 108 0.98 -23.63 61.79
C THR A 108 1.61 -24.50 60.71
N VAL A 109 1.01 -24.57 59.52
CA VAL A 109 1.51 -25.30 58.35
C VAL A 109 2.05 -24.32 57.31
N LEU A 110 1.32 -23.22 57.11
CA LEU A 110 1.68 -22.11 56.21
C LEU A 110 1.68 -20.80 56.98
N ILE A 111 2.57 -19.87 56.63
CA ILE A 111 2.60 -18.50 57.14
C ILE A 111 2.26 -17.56 55.99
N LYS A 112 1.42 -16.55 56.25
CA LYS A 112 1.13 -15.50 55.27
C LYS A 112 2.29 -14.50 55.22
N SER A 113 2.80 -14.22 54.02
CA SER A 113 3.85 -13.23 53.75
C SER A 113 3.38 -12.32 52.61
N GLY A 114 2.80 -11.17 52.97
CA GLY A 114 2.12 -10.30 52.00
C GLY A 114 0.95 -11.00 51.30
N GLU A 115 0.95 -11.01 49.97
CA GLU A 115 -0.03 -11.71 49.13
C GLU A 115 0.30 -13.20 48.91
N ARG A 116 1.40 -13.69 49.51
CA ARG A 116 1.88 -15.07 49.37
C ARG A 116 1.72 -15.87 50.65
N TYR A 117 1.78 -17.18 50.52
CA TYR A 117 1.86 -18.14 51.61
C TYR A 117 3.19 -18.86 51.51
N LYS A 118 3.86 -19.08 52.64
CA LYS A 118 5.12 -19.82 52.72
C LYS A 118 4.95 -21.01 53.67
N TYR A 119 5.48 -22.18 53.32
CA TYR A 119 5.52 -23.30 54.25
C TYR A 119 6.32 -22.98 55.51
N ALA A 120 5.69 -23.21 56.66
CA ALA A 120 6.32 -23.12 57.97
C ALA A 120 7.08 -24.41 58.33
N LEU A 121 6.72 -25.50 57.67
CA LEU A 121 7.23 -26.85 57.90
C LEU A 121 8.16 -27.23 56.75
N SER A 122 9.33 -27.78 57.06
CA SER A 122 10.27 -28.33 56.07
C SER A 122 9.78 -29.62 55.41
N ASP A 123 8.91 -30.35 56.10
CA ASP A 123 8.42 -31.67 55.73
C ASP A 123 7.17 -32.02 56.55
N PHE A 124 6.47 -33.08 56.17
CA PHE A 124 5.29 -33.59 56.87
C PHE A 124 5.55 -34.80 57.78
N ASP A 125 6.78 -35.31 57.81
CA ASP A 125 7.12 -36.57 58.48
C ASP A 125 7.86 -36.37 59.83
N SER A 126 8.51 -35.23 60.03
CA SER A 126 9.28 -34.98 61.24
C SER A 126 8.37 -34.82 62.47
N ALA A 127 8.83 -35.39 63.59
CA ALA A 127 8.08 -35.41 64.85
C ALA A 127 7.66 -34.01 65.33
N ASN A 128 8.48 -32.99 65.06
CA ASN A 128 8.22 -31.60 65.41
C ASN A 128 7.09 -30.97 64.57
N ASN A 129 6.91 -31.42 63.33
CA ASN A 129 5.91 -30.90 62.39
C ASN A 129 4.55 -31.61 62.53
N ILE A 130 4.54 -32.88 62.97
CA ILE A 130 3.32 -33.69 63.14
C ILE A 130 2.29 -33.02 64.07
N ALA A 131 2.72 -32.26 65.08
CA ALA A 131 1.79 -31.58 65.99
C ALA A 131 0.91 -30.55 65.27
N ALA A 132 1.43 -29.87 64.24
CA ALA A 132 0.67 -28.93 63.42
C ALA A 132 -0.36 -29.68 62.56
N LEU A 133 0.06 -30.77 61.90
CA LEU A 133 -0.80 -31.58 61.05
C LEU A 133 -1.93 -32.26 61.84
N LYS A 134 -1.65 -32.77 63.05
CA LYS A 134 -2.65 -33.32 63.96
C LYS A 134 -3.71 -32.31 64.41
N ARG A 135 -3.37 -31.01 64.53
CA ARG A 135 -4.37 -29.98 64.86
C ARG A 135 -5.36 -29.78 63.71
N VAL A 136 -4.85 -29.75 62.47
CA VAL A 136 -5.69 -29.65 61.26
C VAL A 136 -6.60 -30.89 61.16
N ASP A 137 -6.02 -32.09 61.28
CA ASP A 137 -6.74 -33.36 61.28
C ASP A 137 -7.82 -33.42 62.36
N GLY A 138 -7.49 -33.04 63.60
CA GLY A 138 -8.43 -33.06 64.72
C GLY A 138 -9.65 -32.15 64.51
N VAL A 139 -9.46 -30.99 63.87
CA VAL A 139 -10.60 -30.11 63.52
C VAL A 139 -11.48 -30.75 62.46
N ILE A 140 -10.91 -31.34 61.41
CA ILE A 140 -11.70 -32.01 60.38
C ILE A 140 -12.44 -33.21 60.97
N ARG A 141 -11.76 -34.14 61.63
CA ARG A 141 -12.38 -35.36 62.18
C ARG A 141 -13.44 -35.08 63.23
N LYS A 142 -13.33 -33.97 63.99
CA LYS A 142 -14.37 -33.53 64.92
C LYS A 142 -15.65 -33.08 64.21
N ASN A 143 -15.55 -32.46 63.04
CA ASN A 143 -16.69 -31.85 62.36
C ASN A 143 -17.31 -32.73 61.27
N ILE A 144 -16.57 -33.68 60.68
CA ILE A 144 -17.09 -34.58 59.63
C ILE A 144 -18.34 -35.39 60.05
N PRO A 145 -18.47 -35.89 61.30
CA PRO A 145 -19.70 -36.52 61.75
C PRO A 145 -20.97 -35.65 61.61
N LEU A 146 -20.82 -34.31 61.62
CA LEU A 146 -21.96 -33.40 61.44
C LEU A 146 -22.53 -33.45 60.02
N PHE A 147 -21.79 -33.97 59.03
CA PHE A 147 -22.23 -34.09 57.64
C PHE A 147 -22.97 -35.39 57.33
N GLU A 148 -23.15 -36.29 58.29
CA GLU A 148 -23.76 -37.62 58.04
C GLU A 148 -25.14 -37.53 57.37
N HIS A 149 -25.94 -36.52 57.74
CA HIS A 149 -27.26 -36.26 57.16
C HIS A 149 -27.22 -35.69 55.72
N ASN A 150 -26.08 -35.17 55.29
CA ASN A 150 -25.85 -34.62 53.95
C ASN A 150 -25.19 -35.65 53.02
N LEU A 151 -24.97 -36.89 53.46
CA LEU A 151 -24.39 -37.92 52.62
C LEU A 151 -25.47 -38.64 51.82
N VAL A 152 -25.25 -38.71 50.51
CA VAL A 152 -26.15 -39.30 49.54
C VAL A 152 -25.45 -40.46 48.84
N ALA A 153 -26.13 -41.60 48.75
CA ALA A 153 -25.64 -42.75 47.99
C ALA A 153 -25.61 -42.43 46.49
N PHE A 154 -24.62 -42.98 45.79
CA PHE A 154 -24.61 -42.88 44.33
C PHE A 154 -25.83 -43.58 43.72
N PRO A 155 -26.30 -43.12 42.54
CA PRO A 155 -27.34 -43.81 41.79
C PRO A 155 -26.97 -45.28 41.51
N GLU A 156 -27.98 -46.13 41.36
CA GLU A 156 -27.77 -47.53 40.95
C GLU A 156 -27.06 -47.57 39.59
N ASN A 157 -26.07 -48.46 39.45
CA ASN A 157 -25.22 -48.58 38.26
C ASN A 157 -24.43 -47.32 37.89
N PHE A 158 -24.22 -46.40 38.84
CA PHE A 158 -23.34 -45.27 38.64
C PHE A 158 -21.90 -45.73 38.39
N ALA A 159 -21.32 -45.25 37.29
CA ALA A 159 -19.93 -45.46 36.94
C ALA A 159 -19.29 -44.10 36.69
N PRO A 160 -18.25 -43.72 37.45
CA PRO A 160 -17.46 -42.53 37.20
C PRO A 160 -16.97 -42.43 35.75
N LYS A 161 -17.14 -41.25 35.14
CA LYS A 161 -16.72 -40.94 33.77
C LYS A 161 -15.93 -39.63 33.78
N HIS A 162 -14.62 -39.71 33.65
CA HIS A 162 -13.82 -38.52 33.37
C HIS A 162 -13.85 -38.24 31.87
N ARG A 163 -14.08 -36.98 31.47
CA ARG A 163 -14.05 -36.62 30.06
C ARG A 163 -12.65 -36.80 29.48
N GLU A 164 -12.60 -37.31 28.25
CA GLU A 164 -11.34 -37.52 27.52
C GLU A 164 -10.58 -36.20 27.23
N ASP A 165 -11.29 -35.07 27.19
CA ASP A 165 -10.72 -33.74 26.89
C ASP A 165 -10.14 -33.01 28.10
N SER A 166 -10.13 -33.63 29.29
CA SER A 166 -9.67 -33.02 30.56
C SER A 166 -10.39 -31.72 30.93
N TRP A 167 -11.56 -31.43 30.35
CA TRP A 167 -12.34 -30.23 30.68
C TRP A 167 -13.03 -30.38 32.03
N ILE A 168 -12.72 -29.49 32.98
CA ILE A 168 -13.38 -29.42 34.29
C ILE A 168 -14.31 -28.22 34.33
N GLU A 169 -15.60 -28.46 34.60
CA GLU A 169 -16.58 -27.40 34.70
C GLU A 169 -16.37 -26.57 35.99
N LYS A 170 -16.41 -25.23 35.84
CA LYS A 170 -16.09 -24.26 36.90
C LYS A 170 -17.35 -23.59 37.44
N TRP A 171 -17.58 -23.77 38.74
CA TRP A 171 -18.80 -23.37 39.44
C TRP A 171 -18.52 -22.39 40.58
N SER A 172 -19.25 -21.28 40.60
CA SER A 172 -19.24 -20.41 41.78
C SER A 172 -19.78 -21.16 42.99
N ILE A 173 -19.24 -20.90 44.17
CA ILE A 173 -19.75 -21.50 45.43
C ILE A 173 -21.25 -21.20 45.65
N ASP A 174 -21.75 -20.08 45.14
CA ASP A 174 -23.16 -19.71 45.27
C ASP A 174 -24.09 -20.49 44.32
N ASP A 175 -23.52 -21.20 43.33
CA ASP A 175 -24.28 -21.92 42.30
C ASP A 175 -24.31 -23.45 42.51
N VAL A 176 -23.62 -24.00 43.51
CA VAL A 176 -23.49 -25.47 43.68
C VAL A 176 -24.59 -26.12 44.52
N GLY A 177 -25.46 -25.33 45.15
CA GLY A 177 -26.57 -25.82 45.97
C GLY A 177 -27.80 -26.31 45.19
N ASN A 178 -27.76 -26.34 43.85
CA ASN A 178 -28.89 -26.70 43.01
C ASN A 178 -28.74 -28.08 42.35
N LYS A 179 -29.86 -28.64 41.88
CA LYS A 179 -29.89 -29.95 41.20
C LYS A 179 -29.08 -29.98 39.91
N THR A 180 -28.95 -28.85 39.22
CA THR A 180 -28.18 -28.74 37.97
C THR A 180 -26.72 -29.05 38.20
N PHE A 181 -26.12 -28.49 39.26
CA PHE A 181 -24.76 -28.79 39.66
C PHE A 181 -24.56 -30.28 39.93
N VAL A 182 -25.45 -30.89 40.73
CA VAL A 182 -25.38 -32.32 41.06
C VAL A 182 -25.47 -33.20 39.81
N ASN A 183 -26.40 -32.88 38.88
CA ASN A 183 -26.54 -33.62 37.63
C ASN A 183 -25.26 -33.55 36.78
N ILE A 184 -24.60 -32.39 36.76
CA ILE A 184 -23.35 -32.18 36.03
C ILE A 184 -22.20 -32.91 36.69
N LEU A 185 -22.08 -32.82 38.02
CA LEU A 185 -21.08 -33.55 38.78
C LEU A 185 -21.23 -35.06 38.57
N LEU A 186 -22.44 -35.62 38.60
CA LEU A 186 -22.64 -37.05 38.36
C LEU A 186 -22.38 -37.42 36.88
N ARG A 187 -22.70 -36.54 35.93
CA ARG A 187 -22.41 -36.79 34.50
C ARG A 187 -20.91 -36.83 34.21
N ASP A 188 -20.16 -35.84 34.71
CA ASP A 188 -18.76 -35.59 34.36
C ASP A 188 -17.78 -36.12 35.41
N SER A 189 -18.30 -36.58 36.55
CA SER A 189 -17.56 -37.12 37.71
C SER A 189 -16.50 -36.19 38.30
N MET A 190 -16.40 -34.95 37.82
CA MET A 190 -15.43 -33.98 38.31
C MET A 190 -15.95 -32.56 38.12
N ALA A 191 -15.79 -31.71 39.13
CA ALA A 191 -16.13 -30.29 39.06
C ALA A 191 -15.17 -29.44 39.91
N SER A 192 -14.92 -28.21 39.49
CA SER A 192 -14.14 -27.23 40.24
C SER A 192 -15.06 -26.16 40.82
N ILE A 193 -14.98 -25.95 42.13
CA ILE A 193 -15.81 -25.01 42.88
C ILE A 193 -14.92 -23.93 43.49
N SER A 194 -15.29 -22.66 43.36
CA SER A 194 -14.54 -21.57 43.99
C SER A 194 -15.41 -20.35 44.27
N PRO A 195 -15.20 -19.63 45.39
CA PRO A 195 -15.83 -18.32 45.63
C PRO A 195 -15.35 -17.24 44.65
N PHE A 196 -14.26 -17.50 43.90
CA PHE A 196 -13.71 -16.57 42.92
C PHE A 196 -14.25 -16.78 41.51
N TYR A 197 -15.03 -17.84 41.26
CA TYR A 197 -15.70 -18.01 39.97
C TYR A 197 -16.96 -17.13 39.89
N PRO A 198 -17.25 -16.55 38.71
CA PRO A 198 -18.42 -15.73 38.53
C PRO A 198 -19.69 -16.56 38.70
N VAL A 199 -20.63 -16.04 39.47
CA VAL A 199 -22.00 -16.55 39.61
C VAL A 199 -22.73 -16.53 38.27
N SER A 200 -23.67 -17.45 38.09
CA SER A 200 -24.31 -17.74 36.81
C SER A 200 -25.01 -16.52 36.18
N TYR A 201 -25.65 -15.66 36.98
CA TYR A 201 -26.25 -14.42 36.44
C TYR A 201 -25.22 -13.39 35.98
N LYS A 202 -24.06 -13.28 36.64
CA LYS A 202 -22.96 -12.42 36.19
C LYS A 202 -22.33 -12.95 34.92
N LYS A 203 -22.25 -14.28 34.73
CA LYS A 203 -21.84 -14.87 33.45
C LYS A 203 -22.75 -14.38 32.32
N VAL A 204 -24.06 -14.35 32.54
CA VAL A 204 -25.04 -13.83 31.56
C VAL A 204 -24.84 -12.33 31.29
N GLU A 205 -24.64 -11.52 32.32
CA GLU A 205 -24.41 -10.08 32.18
C GLU A 205 -23.13 -9.77 31.38
N ILE A 206 -22.03 -10.48 31.67
CA ILE A 206 -20.77 -10.37 30.92
C ILE A 206 -21.00 -10.74 29.45
N LEU A 207 -21.65 -11.87 29.19
CA LEU A 207 -21.96 -12.32 27.82
C LEU A 207 -22.86 -11.32 27.08
N GLN A 208 -23.82 -10.71 27.75
CA GLN A 208 -24.67 -9.67 27.18
C GLN A 208 -23.89 -8.40 26.85
N GLY A 209 -22.96 -7.99 27.72
CA GLY A 209 -22.05 -6.86 27.48
C GLY A 209 -21.15 -7.10 26.26
N ASP A 210 -20.56 -8.29 26.16
CA ASP A 210 -19.74 -8.70 25.02
C ASP A 210 -20.53 -8.72 23.71
N ASN A 211 -21.76 -9.25 23.75
CA ASN A 211 -22.64 -9.27 22.58
C ASN A 211 -23.01 -7.85 22.12
N ARG A 212 -23.35 -6.94 23.04
CA ARG A 212 -23.61 -5.52 22.69
C ARG A 212 -22.39 -4.87 22.03
N THR A 213 -21.19 -5.17 22.51
CA THR A 213 -19.95 -4.64 21.94
C THR A 213 -19.72 -5.17 20.51
N LYS A 214 -19.98 -6.46 20.28
CA LYS A 214 -19.91 -7.08 18.95
C LYS A 214 -20.95 -6.48 18.00
N ASP A 215 -22.18 -6.28 18.44
CA ASP A 215 -23.25 -5.68 17.64
C ASP A 215 -22.91 -4.26 17.19
N ASN A 216 -22.33 -3.45 18.09
CA ASN A 216 -21.86 -2.11 17.75
C ASN A 216 -20.75 -2.14 16.69
N LYS A 217 -19.84 -3.12 16.78
CA LYS A 217 -18.77 -3.30 15.78
C LYS A 217 -19.32 -3.74 14.43
N ILE A 218 -20.33 -4.61 14.42
CA ILE A 218 -21.02 -5.03 13.18
C ILE A 218 -21.67 -3.82 12.51
N LYS A 219 -22.42 -3.01 13.24
CA LYS A 219 -23.06 -1.80 12.70
C LYS A 219 -22.06 -0.81 12.10
N ALA A 220 -20.91 -0.62 12.75
CA ALA A 220 -19.86 0.23 12.22
C ALA A 220 -19.30 -0.31 10.89
N LEU A 221 -19.01 -1.62 10.83
CA LEU A 221 -18.54 -2.27 9.61
C LEU A 221 -19.57 -2.24 8.47
N GLU A 222 -20.86 -2.38 8.78
CA GLU A 222 -21.94 -2.26 7.79
C GLU A 222 -22.00 -0.85 7.20
N SER A 223 -21.86 0.19 8.04
CA SER A 223 -21.80 1.58 7.60
C SER A 223 -20.58 1.84 6.70
N ASP A 224 -19.40 1.37 7.10
CA ASP A 224 -18.17 1.53 6.31
C ASP A 224 -18.27 0.81 4.96
N ASN A 225 -18.87 -0.37 4.94
CA ASN A 225 -19.09 -1.13 3.71
C ASN A 225 -20.06 -0.41 2.76
N GLY A 226 -21.11 0.23 3.29
CA GLY A 226 -22.01 1.07 2.50
C GLY A 226 -21.32 2.30 1.88
N ASN A 227 -20.41 2.93 2.63
CA ASN A 227 -19.59 4.04 2.13
C ASN A 227 -18.67 3.59 0.99
N LEU A 228 -17.97 2.46 1.17
CA LEU A 228 -17.09 1.89 0.14
C LEU A 228 -17.84 1.46 -1.13
N GLN A 229 -19.07 0.95 -0.99
CA GLN A 229 -19.91 0.64 -2.16
C GLN A 229 -20.25 1.91 -2.94
N SER A 230 -20.66 2.98 -2.25
CA SER A 230 -20.98 4.27 -2.87
C SER A 230 -19.77 4.89 -3.57
N GLU A 231 -18.58 4.81 -2.95
CA GLU A 231 -17.34 5.29 -3.56
C GLU A 231 -16.98 4.50 -4.82
N ASN A 232 -17.12 3.18 -4.78
CA ASN A 232 -16.87 2.32 -5.95
C ASN A 232 -17.84 2.62 -7.11
N GLU A 233 -19.11 2.90 -6.84
CA GLU A 233 -20.06 3.33 -7.87
C GLU A 233 -19.65 4.68 -8.48
N GLY A 234 -19.19 5.62 -7.65
CA GLY A 234 -18.64 6.90 -8.10
C GLY A 234 -17.41 6.75 -8.99
N LEU A 235 -16.47 5.88 -8.61
CA LEU A 235 -15.27 5.59 -9.41
C LEU A 235 -15.61 4.92 -10.74
N ARG A 236 -16.54 3.96 -10.75
CA ARG A 236 -17.01 3.31 -11.99
C ARG A 236 -17.61 4.30 -12.98
N THR A 237 -18.39 5.25 -12.49
CA THR A 237 -18.98 6.31 -13.32
C THR A 237 -17.87 7.16 -13.95
N ARG A 238 -16.87 7.58 -13.17
CA ARG A 238 -15.73 8.36 -13.69
C ARG A 238 -14.91 7.60 -14.73
N ILE A 239 -14.68 6.31 -14.52
CA ILE A 239 -13.97 5.47 -15.49
C ILE A 239 -14.73 5.45 -16.82
N SER A 240 -16.05 5.24 -16.78
CA SER A 240 -16.87 5.22 -17.99
C SER A 240 -16.84 6.57 -18.74
N ASP A 241 -16.91 7.69 -18.01
CA ASP A 241 -16.79 9.03 -18.62
C ASP A 241 -15.41 9.26 -19.27
N GLN A 242 -14.34 8.81 -18.60
CA GLN A 242 -12.98 8.92 -19.12
C GLN A 242 -12.77 8.05 -20.36
N GLU A 243 -13.30 6.82 -20.39
CA GLU A 243 -13.26 5.93 -21.56
C GLU A 243 -13.92 6.59 -22.79
N LYS A 244 -15.07 7.22 -22.60
CA LYS A 244 -15.80 7.93 -23.66
C LYS A 244 -15.03 9.16 -24.18
N ASP A 245 -14.38 9.91 -23.29
CA ASP A 245 -13.53 11.05 -23.67
C ASP A 245 -12.28 10.58 -24.44
N ILE A 246 -11.65 9.47 -24.03
CA ILE A 246 -10.52 8.85 -24.75
C ILE A 246 -10.95 8.43 -26.16
N GLU A 247 -12.11 7.77 -26.31
CA GLU A 247 -12.62 7.37 -27.62
C GLU A 247 -12.83 8.58 -28.54
N THR A 248 -13.44 9.64 -28.01
CA THR A 248 -13.69 10.90 -28.76
C THR A 248 -12.38 11.56 -29.21
N LYS A 249 -11.39 11.60 -28.32
CA LYS A 249 -10.05 12.14 -28.63
C LYS A 249 -9.32 11.25 -29.64
N GLY A 250 -9.41 9.93 -29.52
CA GLY A 250 -8.85 8.97 -30.47
C GLY A 250 -9.41 9.15 -31.88
N ALA A 251 -10.72 9.32 -32.01
CA ALA A 251 -11.38 9.63 -33.29
C ALA A 251 -10.87 10.95 -33.90
N THR A 252 -10.69 11.98 -33.06
CA THR A 252 -10.17 13.30 -33.49
C THR A 252 -8.74 13.20 -34.01
N ILE A 253 -7.85 12.49 -33.29
CA ILE A 253 -6.46 12.28 -33.70
C ILE A 253 -6.40 11.52 -35.04
N LYS A 254 -7.23 10.48 -35.20
CA LYS A 254 -7.29 9.71 -36.44
C LYS A 254 -7.67 10.59 -37.63
N HIS A 255 -8.67 11.47 -37.47
CA HIS A 255 -9.06 12.42 -38.50
C HIS A 255 -7.93 13.40 -38.84
N GLN A 256 -7.26 13.98 -37.83
CA GLN A 256 -6.14 14.90 -38.04
C GLN A 256 -4.96 14.25 -38.77
N ASN A 257 -4.66 12.98 -38.50
CA ASN A 257 -3.60 12.25 -39.21
C ASN A 257 -3.90 12.04 -40.71
N VAL A 258 -5.17 11.88 -41.08
CA VAL A 258 -5.58 11.82 -42.49
C VAL A 258 -5.30 13.16 -43.17
N VAL A 259 -5.71 14.27 -42.54
CA VAL A 259 -5.47 15.63 -43.05
C VAL A 259 -3.97 15.94 -43.20
N ILE A 260 -3.15 15.57 -42.21
CA ILE A 260 -1.69 15.76 -42.29
C ILE A 260 -1.09 15.00 -43.47
N THR A 261 -1.55 13.77 -43.72
CA THR A 261 -1.08 12.95 -44.85
C THR A 261 -1.41 13.61 -46.19
N GLU A 262 -2.62 14.13 -46.34
CA GLU A 262 -3.06 14.85 -47.55
C GLU A 262 -2.24 16.12 -47.79
N HIS A 263 -1.99 16.90 -46.74
CA HIS A 263 -1.15 18.10 -46.83
C HIS A 263 0.30 17.77 -47.20
N LYS A 264 0.89 16.71 -46.62
CA LYS A 264 2.23 16.26 -47.02
C LYS A 264 2.31 15.90 -48.50
N GLY A 265 1.30 15.22 -49.04
CA GLY A 265 1.23 14.91 -50.48
C GLY A 265 1.13 16.15 -51.35
N THR A 266 0.35 17.13 -50.91
CA THR A 266 0.21 18.43 -51.61
C THR A 266 1.53 19.20 -51.63
N ILE A 267 2.24 19.26 -50.50
CA ILE A 267 3.55 19.92 -50.40
C ILE A 267 4.56 19.27 -51.34
N ALA A 268 4.67 17.94 -51.34
CA ALA A 268 5.59 17.23 -52.24
C ALA A 268 5.33 17.53 -53.72
N THR A 269 4.05 17.66 -54.10
CA THR A 269 3.66 18.02 -55.47
C THR A 269 4.13 19.44 -55.82
N LEU A 270 3.87 20.41 -54.94
CA LEU A 270 4.28 21.81 -55.12
C LEU A 270 5.81 21.97 -55.16
N GLU A 271 6.54 21.22 -54.34
CA GLU A 271 8.02 21.20 -54.38
C GLU A 271 8.53 20.73 -55.74
N SER A 272 7.90 19.69 -56.31
CA SER A 272 8.26 19.19 -57.64
C SER A 272 8.01 20.23 -58.74
N GLU A 273 6.90 20.97 -58.65
CA GLU A 273 6.55 22.05 -59.58
C GLU A 273 7.53 23.21 -59.46
N ARG A 274 7.89 23.62 -58.22
CA ARG A 274 8.88 24.66 -57.96
C ARG A 274 10.24 24.33 -58.59
N ILE A 275 10.69 23.08 -58.48
CA ILE A 275 11.95 22.62 -59.09
C ILE A 275 11.89 22.73 -60.62
N LYS A 276 10.78 22.33 -61.25
CA LYS A 276 10.59 22.43 -62.71
C LYS A 276 10.64 23.88 -63.17
N LEU A 277 9.89 24.76 -62.51
CA LEU A 277 9.87 26.20 -62.77
C LEU A 277 11.25 26.83 -62.61
N GLY A 278 11.98 26.47 -61.54
CA GLY A 278 13.34 26.95 -61.31
C GLY A 278 14.31 26.58 -62.44
N LYS A 279 14.21 25.35 -62.97
CA LYS A 279 15.00 24.92 -64.15
C LYS A 279 14.63 25.72 -65.40
N ALA A 280 13.33 25.89 -65.68
CA ALA A 280 12.85 26.64 -66.83
C ALA A 280 13.29 28.11 -66.80
N LEU A 281 13.26 28.74 -65.62
CA LEU A 281 13.76 30.11 -65.42
C LEU A 281 15.26 30.23 -65.68
N LYS A 282 16.07 29.28 -65.21
CA LYS A 282 17.52 29.27 -65.43
C LYS A 282 17.85 29.16 -66.93
N GLU A 283 17.14 28.28 -67.63
CA GLU A 283 17.27 28.09 -69.07
C GLU A 283 16.89 29.36 -69.84
N THR A 284 15.74 29.95 -69.50
CA THR A 284 15.27 31.21 -70.13
C THR A 284 16.25 32.35 -69.89
N ARG A 285 16.82 32.46 -68.68
CA ARG A 285 17.85 33.47 -68.36
C ARG A 285 19.10 33.26 -69.21
N HIS A 286 19.56 32.02 -69.38
CA HIS A 286 20.72 31.73 -70.22
C HIS A 286 20.46 32.14 -71.68
N GLN A 287 19.29 31.80 -72.23
CA GLN A 287 18.89 32.20 -73.59
C GLN A 287 18.85 33.73 -73.77
N ILE A 288 18.36 34.47 -72.77
CA ILE A 288 18.37 35.94 -72.80
C ILE A 288 19.80 36.49 -72.84
N GLU A 289 20.73 35.95 -72.03
CA GLU A 289 22.12 36.42 -72.02
C GLU A 289 22.85 36.11 -73.33
N VAL A 290 22.63 34.93 -73.93
CA VAL A 290 23.15 34.60 -75.26
C VAL A 290 22.62 35.58 -76.31
N LEU A 291 21.31 35.82 -76.34
CA LEU A 291 20.69 36.75 -77.29
C LEU A 291 21.15 38.21 -77.07
N LYS A 292 21.41 38.63 -75.84
CA LYS A 292 21.98 39.97 -75.56
C LYS A 292 23.36 40.11 -76.18
N GLU A 293 24.21 39.09 -76.04
CA GLU A 293 25.56 39.13 -76.59
C GLU A 293 25.54 39.06 -78.12
N GLU A 294 24.66 38.25 -78.71
CA GLU A 294 24.41 38.22 -80.15
C GLU A 294 23.89 39.56 -80.69
N LEU A 295 22.96 40.21 -79.99
CA LEU A 295 22.48 41.56 -80.32
C LEU A 295 23.61 42.58 -80.32
N LYS A 296 24.45 42.56 -79.28
CA LYS A 296 25.58 43.47 -79.12
C LYS A 296 26.60 43.28 -80.26
N GLN A 297 26.83 42.04 -80.70
CA GLN A 297 27.70 41.74 -81.84
C GLN A 297 27.07 42.16 -83.18
N ALA A 298 25.79 41.86 -83.42
CA ALA A 298 25.08 42.25 -84.65
C ALA A 298 24.96 43.76 -84.81
N GLN A 299 24.74 44.48 -83.70
CA GLN A 299 24.66 45.93 -83.66
C GLN A 299 26.00 46.61 -83.96
N ASN A 300 27.12 46.01 -83.55
CA ASN A 300 28.47 46.47 -83.90
C ASN A 300 28.82 46.23 -85.38
N ASN A 301 28.26 45.20 -86.00
CA ASN A 301 28.54 44.81 -87.38
C ASN A 301 27.55 45.36 -88.43
N ARG A 302 26.52 46.12 -88.01
CA ARG A 302 25.41 46.62 -88.87
C ARG A 302 24.73 45.52 -89.71
N ASP A 303 24.57 44.33 -89.14
CA ASP A 303 23.90 43.19 -89.79
C ASP A 303 22.40 43.17 -89.44
N ASP A 304 21.60 43.73 -90.35
CA ASP A 304 20.15 43.92 -90.19
C ASP A 304 19.36 42.60 -90.19
N GLU A 305 19.87 41.54 -90.82
CA GLU A 305 19.22 40.23 -90.89
C GLU A 305 19.31 39.49 -89.55
N THR A 306 20.48 39.54 -88.90
CA THR A 306 20.69 38.97 -87.57
C THR A 306 19.92 39.75 -86.48
N LEU A 307 19.78 41.07 -86.63
CA LEU A 307 18.96 41.93 -85.76
C LEU A 307 17.47 41.55 -85.81
N GLN A 308 16.90 41.33 -86.99
CA GLN A 308 15.50 40.87 -87.14
C GLN A 308 15.29 39.46 -86.55
N LYS A 309 16.28 38.57 -86.71
CA LYS A 309 16.23 37.22 -86.12
C LYS A 309 16.23 37.28 -84.58
N CYS A 310 17.10 38.09 -83.99
CA CYS A 310 17.12 38.35 -82.54
C CYS A 310 15.80 38.96 -82.03
N LEU A 311 15.22 39.91 -82.78
CA LEU A 311 13.91 40.50 -82.46
C LEU A 311 12.77 39.47 -82.47
N SER A 312 12.78 38.54 -83.41
CA SER A 312 11.80 37.44 -83.47
C SER A 312 11.94 36.45 -82.30
N ALA A 313 13.18 36.15 -81.90
CA ALA A 313 13.49 35.31 -80.74
C ALA A 313 13.07 35.99 -79.42
N LEU A 314 13.33 37.30 -79.28
CA LEU A 314 12.87 38.11 -78.14
C LEU A 314 11.35 38.17 -78.02
N LYS A 315 10.61 38.28 -79.14
CA LYS A 315 9.14 38.16 -79.14
C LYS A 315 8.68 36.78 -78.66
N THR A 316 9.37 35.72 -79.06
CA THR A 316 9.06 34.35 -78.62
C THR A 316 9.32 34.17 -77.12
N ILE A 317 10.39 34.78 -76.59
CA ILE A 317 10.68 34.80 -75.14
C ILE A 317 9.66 35.62 -74.37
N ALA A 318 9.23 36.77 -74.89
CA ALA A 318 8.15 37.56 -74.29
C ALA A 318 6.83 36.77 -74.21
N HIS A 319 6.55 35.93 -75.21
CA HIS A 319 5.39 35.05 -75.18
C HIS A 319 5.52 33.92 -74.14
N LYS A 320 6.71 33.31 -74.01
CA LYS A 320 7.00 32.32 -72.93
C LYS A 320 6.93 32.95 -71.54
N ARG A 321 7.32 34.22 -71.40
CA ARG A 321 7.18 34.99 -70.15
C ARG A 321 5.71 35.20 -69.80
N ALA A 322 4.88 35.60 -70.76
CA ALA A 322 3.43 35.71 -70.56
C ALA A 322 2.77 34.38 -70.16
N GLN A 323 3.23 33.24 -70.72
CA GLN A 323 2.78 31.91 -70.29
C GLN A 323 3.23 31.57 -68.87
N THR A 324 4.42 32.02 -68.45
CA THR A 324 4.91 31.83 -67.08
C THR A 324 4.10 32.67 -66.08
N ASP A 325 3.75 33.90 -66.44
CA ASP A 325 2.89 34.77 -65.62
C ASP A 325 1.47 34.19 -65.49
N GLN A 326 0.90 33.63 -66.57
CA GLN A 326 -0.37 32.87 -66.50
C GLN A 326 -0.28 31.64 -65.59
N LEU A 327 0.86 30.94 -65.56
CA LEU A 327 1.05 29.80 -64.67
C LEU A 327 1.13 30.25 -63.20
N ILE A 328 1.81 31.37 -62.92
CA ILE A 328 1.87 31.98 -61.58
C ILE A 328 0.47 32.39 -61.12
N ASP A 329 -0.32 33.01 -61.99
CA ASP A 329 -1.71 33.40 -61.71
C ASP A 329 -2.60 32.17 -61.44
N SER A 330 -2.31 31.01 -62.05
CA SER A 330 -3.02 29.75 -61.78
C SER A 330 -2.65 29.11 -60.43
N ILE A 331 -1.45 29.37 -59.92
CA ILE A 331 -0.94 28.83 -58.65
C ILE A 331 -1.39 29.69 -57.46
N SER A 332 -1.45 31.00 -57.60
CA SER A 332 -1.90 31.95 -56.57
C SER A 332 -3.21 31.56 -55.84
N PRO A 333 -4.31 31.20 -56.52
CA PRO A 333 -5.54 30.81 -55.84
C PRO A 333 -5.42 29.47 -55.09
N ARG A 334 -4.56 28.55 -55.54
CA ARG A 334 -4.30 27.28 -54.84
C ARG A 334 -3.48 27.50 -53.57
N LEU A 335 -2.55 28.46 -53.60
CA LEU A 335 -1.77 28.88 -52.43
C LEU A 335 -2.66 29.55 -51.38
N LYS A 336 -3.53 30.48 -51.82
CA LYS A 336 -4.49 31.17 -50.95
C LYS A 336 -5.47 30.20 -50.27
N LYS A 337 -5.96 29.20 -51.02
CA LYS A 337 -6.81 28.14 -50.46
C LYS A 337 -6.06 27.26 -49.44
N ALA A 338 -4.77 27.03 -49.63
CA ALA A 338 -3.94 26.32 -48.66
C ALA A 338 -3.72 27.14 -47.38
N GLU A 339 -3.53 28.46 -47.49
CA GLU A 339 -3.44 29.38 -46.35
C GLU A 339 -4.76 29.42 -45.54
N GLU A 340 -5.91 29.53 -46.22
CA GLU A 340 -7.24 29.50 -45.60
C GLU A 340 -7.52 28.16 -44.86
N ASN A 341 -7.07 27.03 -45.42
CA ASN A 341 -7.19 25.72 -44.79
C ASN A 341 -6.30 25.58 -43.55
N ILE A 342 -5.10 26.19 -43.55
CA ILE A 342 -4.20 26.22 -42.39
C ILE A 342 -4.82 27.05 -41.26
N GLU A 343 -5.39 28.21 -41.58
CA GLU A 343 -6.08 29.08 -40.62
C GLU A 343 -7.31 28.40 -39.99
N HIS A 344 -8.06 27.62 -40.78
CA HIS A 344 -9.19 26.83 -40.27
C HIS A 344 -8.76 25.71 -39.31
N ILE A 345 -7.61 25.07 -39.55
CA ILE A 345 -7.04 24.04 -38.67
C ILE A 345 -6.52 24.65 -37.36
N ASP A 346 -5.88 25.82 -37.41
CA ASP A 346 -5.40 26.54 -36.23
C ASP A 346 -6.57 27.00 -35.33
N ASN A 347 -7.65 27.50 -35.94
CA ASN A 347 -8.88 27.84 -35.22
C ASN A 347 -9.59 26.63 -34.58
N GLN A 348 -9.53 25.45 -35.22
CA GLN A 348 -10.08 24.20 -34.66
C GLN A 348 -9.24 23.67 -33.49
N LEU A 349 -7.91 23.83 -33.53
CA LEU A 349 -6.98 23.48 -32.45
C LEU A 349 -7.11 24.42 -31.25
N ASN A 350 -7.23 25.73 -31.49
CA ASN A 350 -7.41 26.74 -30.44
C ASN A 350 -8.77 26.66 -29.74
N LYS A 351 -9.83 26.17 -30.40
CA LYS A 351 -11.14 25.95 -29.77
C LYS A 351 -11.22 24.75 -28.82
N LYS A 352 -10.28 23.80 -28.86
CA LYS A 352 -10.35 22.55 -28.07
C LYS A 352 -9.31 22.41 -26.97
N ARG A 353 -8.43 23.37 -26.72
CA ARG A 353 -7.53 23.33 -25.55
C ARG A 353 -6.93 24.69 -25.20
N ALA A 354 -7.18 25.14 -23.96
CA ALA A 354 -6.25 25.97 -23.21
C ALA A 354 -4.95 25.19 -22.95
N PHE A 355 -4.15 24.97 -23.99
CA PHE A 355 -2.88 24.25 -23.95
C PHE A 355 -1.86 25.03 -24.78
N LYS A 356 -1.08 25.89 -24.10
CA LYS A 356 0.06 26.60 -24.69
C LYS A 356 1.10 25.57 -25.15
N LEU A 357 1.18 25.30 -26.44
CA LEU A 357 2.42 24.84 -27.05
C LEU A 357 3.13 26.06 -27.65
N THR A 358 4.33 26.34 -27.15
CA THR A 358 5.21 27.40 -27.63
C THR A 358 5.61 27.17 -29.09
N SER A 359 5.29 28.17 -29.89
CA SER A 359 5.35 28.27 -31.34
C SER A 359 6.76 28.52 -31.86
N HIS A 360 7.60 27.48 -31.99
CA HIS A 360 8.93 27.66 -32.62
C HIS A 360 9.22 26.81 -33.87
N ASN A 361 8.39 25.80 -34.21
CA ASN A 361 8.56 25.04 -35.46
C ASN A 361 7.65 25.52 -36.62
N LEU A 362 6.72 26.45 -36.37
CA LEU A 362 5.88 27.06 -37.41
C LEU A 362 6.60 28.19 -38.18
N LEU A 363 7.65 28.77 -37.59
CA LEU A 363 8.38 29.90 -38.16
C LEU A 363 9.31 29.51 -39.32
N LEU A 364 9.80 28.27 -39.38
CA LEU A 364 10.63 27.81 -40.51
C LEU A 364 9.82 27.60 -41.79
N GLY A 365 8.57 27.11 -41.69
CA GLY A 365 7.68 26.96 -42.84
C GLY A 365 7.16 28.31 -43.36
N GLY A 366 6.84 29.24 -42.46
CA GLY A 366 6.40 30.59 -42.80
C GLY A 366 7.49 31.48 -43.41
N LEU A 367 8.75 31.33 -43.01
CA LEU A 367 9.87 32.12 -43.56
C LEU A 367 10.16 31.81 -45.03
N VAL A 368 9.90 30.59 -45.50
CA VAL A 368 10.02 30.23 -46.92
C VAL A 368 8.90 30.88 -47.75
N ILE A 369 7.71 31.04 -47.17
CA ILE A 369 6.54 31.65 -47.83
C ILE A 369 6.67 33.18 -47.87
N VAL A 370 7.14 33.81 -46.79
CA VAL A 370 7.42 35.26 -46.74
C VAL A 370 8.56 35.64 -47.70
N ALA A 371 9.56 34.76 -47.90
CA ALA A 371 10.60 34.98 -48.91
C ALA A 371 10.06 34.94 -50.35
N ILE A 372 9.01 34.17 -50.62
CA ILE A 372 8.33 34.11 -51.93
C ILE A 372 7.41 35.34 -52.12
N ILE A 373 6.71 35.79 -51.06
CA ILE A 373 5.85 36.99 -51.09
C ILE A 373 6.69 38.27 -51.26
N ALA A 374 7.88 38.36 -50.65
CA ALA A 374 8.78 39.49 -50.84
C ALA A 374 9.37 39.58 -52.26
N ILE A 375 9.50 38.44 -52.96
CA ILE A 375 9.91 38.39 -54.38
C ILE A 375 8.76 38.83 -55.31
N ALA A 376 7.50 38.60 -54.91
CA ALA A 376 6.31 39.02 -55.68
C ALA A 376 5.88 40.48 -55.42
N GLY A 377 6.19 41.06 -54.26
CA GLY A 377 5.71 42.38 -53.84
C GLY A 377 6.52 43.61 -54.27
N ILE A 378 7.71 43.46 -54.89
CA ILE A 378 8.59 44.59 -55.24
C ILE A 378 8.42 45.09 -56.68
N VAL A 379 7.57 44.46 -57.50
CA VAL A 379 7.24 44.99 -58.84
C VAL A 379 5.80 45.46 -58.85
N LEU A 380 5.56 46.73 -58.53
CA LEU A 380 4.47 47.58 -59.04
C LEU A 380 4.69 49.02 -58.51
N PRO A 381 5.15 49.94 -59.36
CA PRO A 381 4.27 51.01 -59.84
C PRO A 381 4.28 51.00 -61.38
N THR A 382 3.25 51.36 -62.15
CA THR A 382 1.93 51.96 -61.93
C THR A 382 1.17 51.83 -63.26
N LYS A 383 -0.13 52.13 -63.24
CA LYS A 383 -0.96 52.64 -64.36
C LYS A 383 -0.23 52.93 -65.69
N SER A 384 -0.79 52.36 -66.77
CA SER A 384 -0.56 52.74 -68.17
C SER A 384 -0.95 54.21 -68.43
N PRO A 385 -0.26 54.87 -69.38
CA PRO A 385 -0.99 55.62 -70.39
C PRO A 385 -0.52 55.36 -71.84
N ASP A 386 -1.55 55.27 -72.69
CA ASP A 386 -1.73 55.50 -74.12
C ASP A 386 -0.56 55.57 -75.13
N MET A 387 -0.86 54.96 -76.29
CA MET A 387 -0.14 55.07 -77.54
C MET A 387 -0.46 56.38 -78.29
N GLY A 388 0.57 57.02 -78.85
CA GLY A 388 0.47 58.04 -79.89
C GLY A 388 1.75 58.04 -80.73
N GLY A 389 1.63 57.81 -82.03
CA GLY A 389 2.77 57.53 -82.92
C GLY A 389 3.68 58.73 -83.20
N LEU A 390 4.90 58.44 -83.68
CA LEU A 390 5.69 59.29 -84.58
C LEU A 390 6.90 58.51 -85.12
N SER A 391 6.99 58.47 -86.45
CA SER A 391 8.18 58.58 -87.31
C SER A 391 9.51 57.94 -86.89
N PHE A 392 10.04 57.09 -87.77
CA PHE A 392 11.46 56.74 -87.85
C PHE A 392 12.32 58.01 -87.85
N ASN A 393 13.24 58.10 -86.88
CA ASN A 393 14.57 58.69 -87.05
C ASN A 393 15.49 58.19 -85.92
N THR A 394 16.52 57.45 -86.33
CA THR A 394 17.77 57.14 -85.60
C THR A 394 17.65 56.93 -84.08
N VAL A 395 17.39 55.69 -83.66
CA VAL A 395 17.69 55.23 -82.31
C VAL A 395 19.20 55.34 -82.12
N THR A 396 19.65 56.19 -81.20
CA THR A 396 21.07 56.39 -80.95
C THR A 396 21.60 55.36 -79.96
N THR A 397 22.91 55.15 -79.95
CA THR A 397 23.58 54.22 -79.02
C THR A 397 23.29 54.55 -77.54
N SER A 398 22.95 55.80 -77.18
CA SER A 398 22.54 56.15 -75.82
C SER A 398 21.14 55.66 -75.46
N ASP A 399 20.24 55.53 -76.43
CA ASP A 399 18.86 55.07 -76.20
C ASP A 399 18.84 53.57 -75.91
N VAL A 400 19.65 52.79 -76.65
CA VAL A 400 19.82 51.35 -76.40
C VAL A 400 20.57 51.08 -75.09
N GLN A 401 21.60 51.87 -74.77
CA GLN A 401 22.31 51.76 -73.48
C GLN A 401 21.41 52.17 -72.30
N GLY A 402 20.52 53.15 -72.49
CA GLY A 402 19.51 53.55 -71.52
C GLY A 402 18.51 52.44 -71.23
N MET A 403 18.00 51.78 -72.27
CA MET A 403 17.06 50.66 -72.15
C MET A 403 17.71 49.41 -71.52
N ILE A 404 18.99 49.14 -71.81
CA ILE A 404 19.77 48.06 -71.18
C ILE A 404 19.99 48.35 -69.69
N ASN A 405 20.35 49.58 -69.32
CA ASN A 405 20.55 49.97 -67.93
C ASN A 405 19.25 49.97 -67.12
N GLU A 406 18.12 50.34 -67.72
CA GLU A 406 16.80 50.22 -67.05
C GLU A 406 16.38 48.76 -66.84
N SER A 407 16.68 47.89 -67.81
CA SER A 407 16.35 46.47 -67.73
C SER A 407 17.24 45.70 -66.74
N LEU A 408 18.44 46.19 -66.43
CA LEU A 408 19.40 45.57 -65.49
C LEU A 408 19.26 46.04 -64.04
N LYS A 409 18.67 47.22 -63.79
CA LYS A 409 18.43 47.78 -62.44
C LYS A 409 17.71 46.82 -61.46
N PRO A 410 16.69 46.04 -61.87
CA PRO A 410 16.02 45.10 -60.98
C PRO A 410 16.89 43.90 -60.60
N ILE A 411 17.78 43.48 -61.51
CA ILE A 411 18.64 42.31 -61.34
C ILE A 411 19.73 42.59 -60.30
N ASN A 412 20.37 43.76 -60.35
CA ASN A 412 21.39 44.14 -59.38
C ASN A 412 20.83 44.33 -57.96
N ARG A 413 19.62 44.91 -57.82
CA ARG A 413 18.93 45.02 -56.52
C ARG A 413 18.59 43.68 -55.88
N THR A 414 18.30 42.67 -56.70
CA THR A 414 17.98 41.32 -56.21
C THR A 414 19.23 40.60 -55.71
N LEU A 415 20.40 40.90 -56.29
CA LEU A 415 21.68 40.30 -55.89
C LEU A 415 22.19 40.87 -54.56
N ASP A 416 22.03 42.18 -54.34
CA ASP A 416 22.42 42.86 -53.10
C ASP A 416 21.59 42.39 -51.89
N ASP A 417 20.30 42.10 -52.08
CA ASP A 417 19.40 41.68 -51.00
C ASP A 417 19.58 40.19 -50.61
N ILE A 418 20.16 39.39 -51.50
CA ILE A 418 20.57 37.99 -51.22
C ILE A 418 21.84 37.98 -50.35
N ASN A 419 22.86 38.76 -50.72
CA ASN A 419 24.10 38.83 -49.95
C ASN A 419 23.87 39.31 -48.50
N ARG A 420 22.96 40.28 -48.32
CA ARG A 420 22.57 40.80 -47.00
C ARG A 420 21.86 39.78 -46.09
N LYS A 421 21.21 38.76 -46.66
CA LYS A 421 20.50 37.71 -45.90
C LYS A 421 21.40 36.55 -45.51
N VAL A 422 22.49 36.32 -46.25
CA VAL A 422 23.48 35.27 -45.93
C VAL A 422 24.34 35.68 -44.73
N ASP A 423 24.69 36.96 -44.60
CA ASP A 423 25.49 37.47 -43.47
C ASP A 423 24.75 37.41 -42.11
N ASN A 424 23.40 37.46 -42.12
CA ASN A 424 22.56 37.40 -40.92
C ASN A 424 22.34 35.97 -40.37
N ILE A 425 22.76 34.92 -41.08
CA ILE A 425 22.59 33.52 -40.64
C ILE A 425 23.80 33.03 -39.82
N ASN A 426 24.97 33.65 -39.97
CA ASN A 426 26.22 33.21 -39.33
C ASN A 426 26.50 33.82 -37.94
N THR A 427 25.57 34.58 -37.36
CA THR A 427 25.74 35.22 -36.04
C THR A 427 24.56 34.98 -35.10
N LYS A 428 24.47 33.78 -34.52
CA LYS A 428 23.81 33.56 -33.21
C LYS A 428 24.15 32.17 -32.65
N ASP A 429 25.21 32.13 -31.85
CA ASP A 429 25.39 31.19 -30.75
C ASP A 429 24.23 31.32 -29.76
N TYR A 430 23.57 30.23 -29.38
CA TYR A 430 22.89 30.10 -28.08
C TYR A 430 22.67 28.62 -27.76
N PHE A 431 23.65 28.02 -27.08
CA PHE A 431 23.48 26.87 -26.20
C PHE A 431 23.04 27.37 -24.81
N GLY A 432 22.18 26.61 -24.14
CA GLY A 432 22.24 26.45 -22.69
C GLY A 432 21.22 27.21 -21.83
N SER A 433 20.61 26.43 -20.93
CA SER A 433 20.04 26.79 -19.63
C SER A 433 18.93 27.84 -19.57
N GLU A 434 17.70 27.33 -19.39
CA GLU A 434 16.74 27.70 -18.32
C GLU A 434 15.34 27.35 -18.82
N LEU A 435 14.75 26.29 -18.26
CA LEU A 435 13.29 26.01 -18.19
C LEU A 435 13.09 24.65 -17.48
N TYR A 436 13.49 24.59 -16.21
CA TYR A 436 12.85 23.72 -15.22
C TYR A 436 12.31 24.65 -14.14
N GLY A 437 11.10 25.14 -14.37
CA GLY A 437 10.32 25.92 -13.41
C GLY A 437 9.03 25.17 -13.13
N ASP A 438 8.94 24.66 -11.91
CA ASP A 438 7.76 24.33 -11.12
C ASP A 438 6.70 23.43 -11.78
N ASN A 439 6.94 22.13 -11.68
CA ASN A 439 5.90 21.13 -11.70
C ASN A 439 5.34 21.00 -10.25
N PRO A 440 4.03 21.15 -9.98
CA PRO A 440 3.46 21.05 -8.62
C PRO A 440 3.41 19.61 -8.07
N PHE A 441 4.17 18.69 -8.65
CA PHE A 441 4.21 17.27 -8.31
C PHE A 441 5.66 16.75 -8.23
N ASP A 442 6.58 17.58 -7.76
CA ASP A 442 7.91 17.10 -7.36
C ASP A 442 7.80 16.44 -5.98
N TYR A 443 7.31 15.20 -5.97
CA TYR A 443 7.42 14.32 -4.80
C TYR A 443 8.87 13.88 -4.71
N ASP A 444 9.61 14.56 -3.84
CA ASP A 444 10.97 14.26 -3.45
C ASP A 444 11.16 12.72 -3.31
N GLY A 445 12.11 12.22 -4.09
CA GLY A 445 12.22 10.82 -4.50
C GLY A 445 12.50 9.82 -3.37
N ASP A 446 12.86 10.28 -2.17
CA ASP A 446 13.73 9.51 -1.26
C ASP A 446 13.23 9.36 0.18
N GLU A 447 11.93 9.48 0.44
CA GLU A 447 11.38 9.25 1.79
C GLU A 447 10.65 7.91 1.95
N ILE A 448 11.26 7.01 2.72
CA ILE A 448 10.58 5.82 3.24
C ILE A 448 9.54 6.26 4.25
N SER A 449 8.29 5.95 3.94
CA SER A 449 7.17 6.46 4.72
C SER A 449 6.63 5.40 5.69
N PHE A 450 6.83 4.10 5.41
CA PHE A 450 6.19 3.04 6.19
C PHE A 450 6.89 1.66 6.15
N ILE A 451 6.80 0.93 7.27
CA ILE A 451 7.17 -0.49 7.40
C ILE A 451 5.88 -1.29 7.59
N ASP A 452 5.58 -2.12 6.59
CA ASP A 452 4.41 -3.01 6.61
C ASP A 452 4.78 -4.40 7.10
N ILE A 453 3.96 -4.95 7.98
CA ILE A 453 4.04 -6.34 8.43
C ILE A 453 2.78 -7.01 7.92
N LYS A 454 2.91 -7.78 6.84
CA LYS A 454 1.76 -8.49 6.27
C LYS A 454 1.20 -9.42 7.34
N ASP A 455 -0.11 -9.32 7.59
CA ASP A 455 -0.85 -10.12 8.57
C ASP A 455 -0.49 -9.87 10.06
N GLY A 456 0.34 -8.87 10.37
CA GLY A 456 0.89 -8.65 11.73
C GLY A 456 0.69 -7.26 12.35
N GLY A 457 0.19 -6.26 11.62
CA GLY A 457 -0.19 -4.95 12.20
C GLY A 457 0.83 -4.37 13.20
N SER A 458 0.36 -3.96 14.39
CA SER A 458 1.21 -3.53 15.52
C SER A 458 1.43 -4.63 16.58
N THR A 459 0.88 -5.82 16.34
CA THR A 459 0.86 -6.96 17.27
C THR A 459 1.09 -8.26 16.51
N VAL A 460 2.15 -8.99 16.86
CA VAL A 460 2.52 -10.23 16.19
C VAL A 460 2.50 -11.41 17.16
N THR A 461 2.34 -12.61 16.63
CA THR A 461 2.14 -13.83 17.43
C THR A 461 3.46 -14.59 17.63
N LYS A 462 3.67 -15.14 18.83
CA LYS A 462 4.84 -15.98 19.13
C LYS A 462 4.90 -17.21 18.22
N GLY A 463 6.10 -17.52 17.71
CA GLY A 463 6.34 -18.69 16.88
C GLY A 463 5.81 -18.57 15.44
N ALA A 464 5.31 -17.41 15.03
CA ALA A 464 4.85 -17.16 13.67
C ALA A 464 5.93 -16.42 12.84
N THR A 465 5.90 -16.65 11.53
CA THR A 465 6.77 -15.97 10.55
C THR A 465 5.97 -14.92 9.80
N TYR A 466 6.49 -13.70 9.74
CA TYR A 466 5.87 -12.56 9.07
C TYR A 466 6.72 -12.06 7.92
N LYS A 467 6.06 -11.57 6.85
CA LYS A 467 6.74 -10.87 5.75
C LYS A 467 6.74 -9.38 6.02
N LEU A 468 7.93 -8.80 6.05
CA LEU A 468 8.17 -7.37 6.15
C LEU A 468 8.27 -6.76 4.75
N THR A 469 7.75 -5.55 4.56
CA THR A 469 7.86 -4.82 3.30
C THR A 469 8.01 -3.33 3.55
N ALA A 470 9.03 -2.72 2.96
CA ALA A 470 9.21 -1.28 2.95
C ALA A 470 8.34 -0.66 1.84
N LYS A 471 7.63 0.43 2.16
CA LYS A 471 6.71 1.09 1.23
C LYS A 471 6.93 2.62 1.20
N LYS A 472 6.60 3.22 0.05
CA LYS A 472 6.58 4.67 -0.19
C LYS A 472 5.12 5.17 -0.19
N GLY A 473 4.88 6.32 0.44
CA GLY A 473 3.58 6.99 0.56
C GLY A 473 2.95 6.96 1.97
N ASN A 474 2.05 7.92 2.24
CA ASN A 474 1.26 7.98 3.48
C ASN A 474 0.35 6.73 3.62
N VAL A 475 -0.19 6.48 4.82
CA VAL A 475 -0.97 5.28 5.21
C VAL A 475 -2.05 4.89 4.19
N ASP A 476 -2.59 5.90 3.48
CA ASP A 476 -3.71 5.80 2.54
C ASP A 476 -3.31 5.61 1.07
N ASN A 477 -2.04 5.83 0.69
CA ASN A 477 -1.55 5.74 -0.70
C ASN A 477 -0.23 4.95 -0.78
N ARG A 478 -0.30 3.64 -0.52
CA ARG A 478 0.87 2.76 -0.43
C ARG A 478 1.33 2.27 -1.81
N GLN A 479 2.53 2.64 -2.23
CA GLN A 479 3.22 2.00 -3.36
C GLN A 479 4.44 1.21 -2.88
N THR A 480 4.64 0.02 -3.42
CA THR A 480 5.84 -0.80 -3.14
C THR A 480 7.05 -0.09 -3.75
N LEU A 481 8.13 0.06 -2.98
CA LEU A 481 9.40 0.57 -3.50
C LEU A 481 9.86 -0.35 -4.64
N THR A 482 10.21 0.22 -5.79
CA THR A 482 10.64 -0.53 -6.98
C THR A 482 12.16 -0.69 -7.07
N THR A 483 12.92 0.06 -6.28
CA THR A 483 14.38 -0.01 -6.18
C THR A 483 14.86 0.42 -4.79
N GLY A 484 15.72 -0.34 -4.12
CA GLY A 484 16.37 0.17 -2.90
C GLY A 484 17.20 -0.83 -2.09
N GLY A 485 18.52 -0.60 -2.01
CA GLY A 485 19.53 -1.30 -1.19
C GLY A 485 19.43 -1.10 0.33
N GLY A 486 18.23 -1.13 0.89
CA GLY A 486 18.00 -0.96 2.34
C GLY A 486 18.12 -2.26 3.14
N ALA A 487 18.21 -2.14 4.46
CA ALA A 487 18.33 -3.28 5.37
C ALA A 487 17.27 -3.24 6.47
N PHE A 488 16.69 -4.41 6.78
CA PHE A 488 15.81 -4.60 7.93
C PHE A 488 16.62 -5.03 9.15
N ILE A 489 16.36 -4.40 10.29
CA ILE A 489 17.01 -4.68 11.57
C ILE A 489 15.94 -4.87 12.63
N VAL A 490 16.10 -5.89 13.47
CA VAL A 490 15.28 -6.12 14.66
C VAL A 490 16.09 -5.70 15.88
N LYS A 491 15.53 -4.78 16.66
CA LYS A 491 16.12 -4.32 17.92
C LYS A 491 15.30 -4.83 19.10
N LEU A 492 15.94 -5.61 19.97
CA LEU A 492 15.31 -6.14 21.18
C LEU A 492 15.40 -5.15 22.36
N PRO A 493 14.56 -5.28 23.40
CA PRO A 493 14.53 -4.37 24.54
C PRO A 493 15.85 -4.33 25.35
N ASN A 494 16.63 -5.40 25.30
CA ASN A 494 17.97 -5.49 25.89
C ASN A 494 19.05 -4.75 25.06
N GLY A 495 18.67 -4.13 23.94
CA GLY A 495 19.55 -3.36 23.07
C GLY A 495 20.25 -4.16 21.98
N SER A 496 20.09 -5.49 21.91
CA SER A 496 20.69 -6.28 20.84
C SER A 496 20.00 -6.02 19.50
N GLU A 497 20.79 -5.87 18.44
CA GLU A 497 20.31 -5.66 17.07
C GLU A 497 20.67 -6.85 16.20
N GLU A 498 19.71 -7.32 15.40
CA GLU A 498 19.85 -8.41 14.46
C GLU A 498 19.41 -7.94 13.07
N GLN A 499 20.32 -7.97 12.09
CA GLN A 499 19.98 -7.66 10.70
C GLN A 499 19.31 -8.88 10.06
N LEU A 500 18.15 -8.67 9.43
CA LEU A 500 17.44 -9.73 8.72
C LEU A 500 17.97 -9.91 7.31
N GLU A 501 17.92 -11.14 6.82
CA GLU A 501 18.13 -11.41 5.40
C GLU A 501 17.02 -10.76 4.58
N SER A 502 17.41 -9.86 3.69
CA SER A 502 16.52 -9.09 2.85
C SER A 502 16.51 -9.60 1.41
N ASN A 503 15.32 -9.67 0.82
CA ASN A 503 15.08 -10.02 -0.57
C ASN A 503 14.62 -8.79 -1.37
N ASP A 504 14.51 -8.96 -2.70
CA ASP A 504 14.05 -7.91 -3.62
C ASP A 504 14.88 -6.62 -3.48
N ASN A 505 16.20 -6.75 -3.61
CA ASN A 505 17.18 -5.66 -3.43
C ASN A 505 17.20 -5.00 -2.06
N GLY A 506 16.53 -5.53 -1.02
CA GLY A 506 16.44 -4.86 0.28
C GLY A 506 15.04 -4.36 0.62
N ILE A 507 14.02 -4.69 -0.17
CA ILE A 507 12.64 -4.17 -0.01
C ILE A 507 11.79 -5.08 0.88
N THR A 508 12.06 -6.39 0.90
CA THR A 508 11.31 -7.35 1.71
C THR A 508 12.23 -8.17 2.62
N ALA A 509 11.70 -8.67 3.73
CA ALA A 509 12.41 -9.60 4.62
C ALA A 509 11.43 -10.55 5.30
N SER A 510 11.92 -11.70 5.74
CA SER A 510 11.15 -12.66 6.55
C SER A 510 11.58 -12.54 8.01
N LEU A 511 10.60 -12.45 8.91
CA LEU A 511 10.82 -12.33 10.34
C LEU A 511 10.16 -13.49 11.09
N TYR A 512 10.95 -14.34 11.72
CA TYR A 512 10.44 -15.33 12.68
C TYR A 512 10.40 -14.73 14.09
N VAL A 513 9.22 -14.69 14.70
CA VAL A 513 9.04 -14.14 16.05
C VAL A 513 9.37 -15.20 17.08
N ARG A 514 10.53 -15.08 17.73
CA ARG A 514 11.01 -16.10 18.66
C ARG A 514 10.13 -16.15 19.94
N PRO A 515 9.91 -17.34 20.54
CA PRO A 515 9.02 -17.50 21.70
C PRO A 515 9.37 -16.64 22.92
N GLU A 516 10.65 -16.33 23.09
CA GLU A 516 11.21 -15.53 24.19
C GLU A 516 11.02 -14.01 24.02
N TRP A 517 10.57 -13.54 22.84
CA TRP A 517 10.35 -12.11 22.62
C TRP A 517 9.01 -11.66 23.20
N SER A 518 9.04 -10.60 24.01
CA SER A 518 7.84 -9.93 24.55
C SER A 518 7.48 -8.66 23.79
N SER A 519 8.48 -7.99 23.22
CA SER A 519 8.35 -6.85 22.31
C SER A 519 9.67 -6.67 21.56
N PHE A 520 9.63 -5.98 20.42
CA PHE A 520 10.82 -5.60 19.67
C PHE A 520 10.51 -4.39 18.79
N THR A 521 11.55 -3.75 18.24
CA THR A 521 11.42 -2.65 17.29
C THR A 521 11.97 -3.11 15.96
N ILE A 522 11.17 -2.99 14.89
CA ILE A 522 11.64 -3.17 13.53
C ILE A 522 12.17 -1.85 13.03
N ILE A 523 13.35 -1.89 12.45
CA ILE A 523 14.06 -0.76 11.87
C ILE A 523 14.30 -1.07 10.40
N TYR A 524 14.07 -0.09 9.53
CA TYR A 524 14.48 -0.13 8.14
C TYR A 524 15.42 1.05 7.85
N ARG A 525 16.61 0.74 7.34
CA ARG A 525 17.68 1.72 7.10
C ARG A 525 18.02 1.78 5.61
N TYR A 526 18.05 3.00 5.05
CA TYR A 526 18.36 3.25 3.64
C TYR A 526 18.95 4.66 3.49
N ASN A 527 20.09 4.80 2.80
CA ASN A 527 20.75 6.09 2.53
C ASN A 527 20.77 7.06 3.73
N ASN A 528 21.27 6.58 4.89
CA ASN A 528 21.35 7.33 6.16
C ASN A 528 20.03 7.77 6.79
N LYS A 529 18.88 7.35 6.25
CA LYS A 529 17.56 7.53 6.85
C LYS A 529 17.13 6.24 7.53
N GLU A 530 16.45 6.37 8.66
CA GLU A 530 15.94 5.25 9.43
C GLU A 530 14.44 5.45 9.72
N LYS A 531 13.66 4.40 9.50
CA LYS A 531 12.29 4.32 10.01
C LYS A 531 12.20 3.18 10.99
N SER A 532 11.48 3.39 12.08
CA SER A 532 11.30 2.36 13.10
C SER A 532 9.83 2.19 13.48
N ARG A 533 9.47 0.98 13.89
CA ARG A 533 8.14 0.62 14.37
C ARG A 533 8.26 -0.34 15.54
N LYS A 534 7.67 0.04 16.68
CA LYS A 534 7.60 -0.82 17.87
C LYS A 534 6.47 -1.84 17.70
N ILE A 535 6.75 -3.09 18.05
CA ILE A 535 5.86 -4.23 17.92
C ILE A 535 5.71 -4.93 19.27
N THR A 536 4.46 -5.24 19.62
CA THR A 536 4.12 -6.04 20.79
C THR A 536 3.93 -7.50 20.37
N VAL A 537 4.48 -8.43 21.15
CA VAL A 537 4.33 -9.87 20.88
C VAL A 537 3.23 -10.43 21.77
N VAL A 538 2.23 -11.08 21.16
CA VAL A 538 1.09 -11.71 21.85
C VAL A 538 1.24 -13.23 21.86
N ALA A 539 0.57 -13.88 22.83
CA ALA A 539 0.51 -15.33 22.88
C ALA A 539 -0.18 -15.91 21.62
N PRO A 540 0.13 -17.17 21.24
CA PRO A 540 -0.51 -17.90 20.14
C PRO A 540 -2.04 -17.87 20.17
#